data_AF-G3IJA7-F1
#
_entry.id   AF-G3IJA7-F1
#
_cell.length_a   1.000
_cell.length_b   1.000
_cell.length_c   1.000
_cell.angle_alpha   90.00
_cell.angle_beta   90.00
_cell.angle_gamma   90.00
#
_symmetry.space_group_name_H-M   'P 1'
#
loop_
_entity.id
_entity.type
_entity.pdbx_description
1 polymer ?
#
loop_
_entity_poly.entity_id
_entity_poly.type
_entity_poly.pdbx_seq_one_letter_code
_entity_poly.pdbx_strand_id
1 'polypeptide(L)'
;MLLLCHILAVTILQILIFSENWAFAKNINFYNVRPPLDHAFQVLMIHSQATPFPNSFKCFTCENAGDNYNCNRWAEDKWCPQGVQVLL
;
A
#
# COMPACT_ATOMS: atom_id res chain seq x y z
N MET A 1 -47.12 -12.89 12.77
CA MET A 1 -46.02 -13.89 12.77
C MET A 1 -45.31 -13.94 11.41
N LEU A 2 -46.02 -14.07 10.28
CA LEU A 2 -45.42 -14.12 8.93
C LEU A 2 -44.56 -12.89 8.57
N LEU A 3 -45.04 -11.67 8.86
CA LEU A 3 -44.33 -10.42 8.56
C LEU A 3 -42.99 -10.31 9.32
N LEU A 4 -42.98 -10.74 10.59
CA LEU A 4 -41.78 -10.75 11.42
C LEU A 4 -40.73 -11.72 10.86
N CYS A 5 -41.16 -12.91 10.40
CA CYS A 5 -40.27 -13.88 9.77
C CYS A 5 -39.64 -13.36 8.47
N HIS A 6 -40.39 -12.61 7.66
CA HIS A 6 -39.85 -12.01 6.44
C HIS A 6 -38.80 -10.93 6.73
N ILE A 7 -39.04 -10.07 7.72
CA ILE A 7 -38.08 -9.02 8.11
C ILE A 7 -36.78 -9.66 8.65
N LEU A 8 -36.90 -10.71 9.46
CA LEU A 8 -35.75 -11.46 9.96
C LEU A 8 -34.98 -12.15 8.83
N ALA A 9 -35.67 -12.76 7.86
CA ALA A 9 -35.02 -13.38 6.71
C ALA A 9 -34.25 -12.37 5.84
N VAL A 10 -34.83 -11.20 5.58
CA VAL A 10 -34.18 -10.13 4.79
C VAL A 10 -32.95 -9.58 5.51
N THR A 11 -33.04 -9.34 6.82
CA THR A 11 -31.91 -8.81 7.60
C THR A 11 -30.76 -9.82 7.69
N ILE A 12 -31.05 -11.11 7.87
CA ILE A 12 -30.05 -12.18 7.83
C ILE A 12 -29.37 -12.23 6.46
N LEU A 13 -30.15 -12.18 5.37
CA LEU A 13 -29.61 -12.20 4.02
C LEU A 13 -28.65 -11.02 3.76
N GLN A 14 -29.02 -9.82 4.22
CA GLN A 14 -28.14 -8.65 4.09
C GLN A 14 -26.84 -8.81 4.88
N ILE A 15 -26.91 -9.32 6.12
CA ILE A 15 -25.72 -9.55 6.95
C ILE A 15 -24.76 -10.53 6.26
N LEU A 16 -25.28 -11.60 5.65
CA LEU A 16 -24.47 -12.59 4.93
C LEU A 16 -23.75 -11.93 3.74
N ILE A 17 -24.46 -11.16 2.91
CA ILE A 17 -23.89 -10.48 1.73
C ILE A 17 -22.79 -9.48 2.15
N PHE A 18 -23.01 -8.69 3.20
CA PHE A 18 -22.00 -7.75 3.70
C PHE A 18 -20.81 -8.46 4.36
N SER A 19 -21.02 -9.64 4.97
CA SER A 19 -19.96 -10.43 5.58
C SER A 19 -19.00 -11.04 4.56
N GLU A 20 -19.51 -11.44 3.38
CA GLU A 20 -18.67 -11.98 2.30
C GLU A 20 -17.67 -10.92 1.81
N ASN A 21 -18.13 -9.70 1.55
CA ASN A 21 -17.27 -8.60 1.11
C ASN A 21 -16.16 -8.26 2.11
N TRP A 22 -16.44 -8.37 3.41
CA TRP A 22 -15.42 -8.14 4.45
C TRP A 22 -14.43 -9.30 4.58
N ALA A 23 -14.89 -10.55 4.38
CA ALA A 23 -14.03 -11.73 4.43
C ALA A 23 -13.00 -11.75 3.27
N PHE A 24 -13.38 -11.30 2.08
CA PHE A 24 -12.47 -11.23 0.93
C PHE A 24 -11.39 -10.15 1.05
N ALA A 25 -11.65 -9.06 1.78
CA ALA A 25 -10.67 -7.99 1.95
C ALA A 25 -9.48 -8.39 2.86
N LYS A 26 -9.64 -9.40 3.73
CA LYS A 26 -8.63 -9.81 4.71
C LYS A 26 -7.51 -10.70 4.14
N ASN A 27 -7.62 -11.18 2.90
CA ASN A 27 -6.65 -12.12 2.31
C ASN A 27 -6.08 -11.66 0.96
N ILE A 28 -6.08 -10.35 0.71
CA ILE A 28 -5.42 -9.78 -0.47
C ILE A 28 -3.95 -9.58 -0.13
N ASN A 29 -3.09 -10.45 -0.65
CA ASN A 29 -1.64 -10.23 -0.60
C ASN A 29 -1.30 -9.09 -1.58
N PHE A 30 -1.08 -7.89 -1.03
CA PHE A 30 -0.73 -6.70 -1.80
C PHE A 30 0.46 -6.92 -2.75
N TYR A 31 1.41 -7.80 -2.40
CA TYR A 31 2.56 -8.13 -3.23
C TYR A 31 2.25 -9.06 -4.41
N ASN A 32 1.12 -9.78 -4.36
CA ASN A 32 0.65 -10.65 -5.45
C ASN A 32 -0.33 -9.94 -6.40
N VAL A 33 -0.70 -8.69 -6.12
CA VAL A 33 -1.48 -7.86 -7.05
C VAL A 33 -0.51 -7.38 -8.14
N ARG A 34 -0.30 -8.21 -9.18
CA ARG A 34 0.42 -7.80 -10.38
C ARG A 34 -0.46 -6.78 -11.12
N PRO A 35 -0.01 -5.53 -11.34
CA PRO A 35 -0.70 -4.62 -12.24
C PRO A 35 -0.78 -5.26 -13.64
N PRO A 36 -1.91 -5.14 -14.35
CA PRO A 36 -2.05 -5.80 -15.65
C PRO A 36 -0.99 -5.29 -16.66
N LEU A 37 -0.63 -6.08 -17.68
CA LEU A 37 0.57 -5.85 -18.52
C LEU A 37 0.53 -4.55 -19.35
N ASP A 38 -0.66 -4.03 -19.64
CA ASP A 38 -0.91 -2.68 -20.16
C ASP A 38 -0.52 -1.57 -19.16
N HIS A 39 -0.52 -1.89 -17.86
CA HIS A 39 0.08 -1.05 -16.83
C HIS A 39 1.60 -1.14 -16.79
N ALA A 40 2.34 -1.95 -17.55
CA ALA A 40 3.81 -1.83 -17.52
C ALA A 40 4.28 -0.49 -18.11
N PHE A 41 3.63 -0.04 -19.19
CA PHE A 41 3.78 1.31 -19.74
C PHE A 41 3.27 2.37 -18.76
N GLN A 42 2.18 2.05 -18.05
CA GLN A 42 1.68 2.91 -16.98
C GLN A 42 2.55 2.89 -15.72
N VAL A 43 3.32 1.84 -15.44
CA VAL A 43 4.20 1.67 -14.27
C VAL A 43 5.43 2.53 -14.47
N LEU A 44 5.96 2.64 -15.69
CA LEU A 44 7.03 3.61 -15.98
C LEU A 44 6.54 5.06 -15.78
N MET A 45 5.32 5.37 -16.23
CA MET A 45 4.72 6.71 -16.04
C MET A 45 4.32 6.97 -14.58
N ILE A 46 3.77 5.97 -13.88
CA ILE A 46 3.42 6.00 -12.46
C ILE A 46 4.68 6.12 -11.62
N HIS A 47 5.79 5.45 -11.97
CA HIS A 47 7.06 5.63 -11.27
C HIS A 47 7.46 7.10 -11.31
N SER A 48 7.35 7.76 -12.47
CA SER A 48 7.61 9.21 -12.55
C SER A 48 6.60 10.09 -11.81
N GLN A 49 5.38 9.60 -11.52
CA GLN A 49 4.37 10.31 -10.73
C GLN A 49 4.51 10.05 -9.21
N ALA A 50 5.01 8.88 -8.82
CA ALA A 50 5.22 8.47 -7.43
C ALA A 50 6.58 8.93 -6.89
N THR A 51 7.53 9.23 -7.78
CA THR A 51 8.83 9.79 -7.42
C THR A 51 8.92 11.27 -7.77
N PRO A 52 9.63 12.10 -6.98
CA PRO A 52 9.73 13.53 -7.25
C PRO A 52 10.55 13.84 -8.51
N PHE A 53 11.44 12.92 -8.93
CA PHE A 53 12.24 13.03 -10.15
C PHE A 53 12.74 11.65 -10.63
N PRO A 54 13.17 11.51 -11.90
CA PRO A 54 13.73 10.26 -12.42
C PRO A 54 14.97 9.81 -11.64
N ASN A 55 15.10 8.50 -11.43
CA ASN A 55 16.23 7.88 -10.70
C ASN A 55 16.41 8.38 -9.26
N SER A 56 15.39 9.01 -8.66
CA SER A 56 15.41 9.32 -7.23
C SER A 56 15.37 8.03 -6.42
N PHE A 57 16.05 8.03 -5.28
CA PHE A 57 16.01 6.95 -4.30
C PHE A 57 15.77 7.54 -2.90
N LYS A 58 15.36 6.68 -1.97
CA LYS A 58 15.22 7.04 -0.56
C LYS A 58 16.54 6.78 0.15
N CYS A 59 16.89 7.67 1.07
CA CYS A 59 18.06 7.52 1.94
C CYS A 59 17.69 7.87 3.37
N PHE A 60 18.33 7.16 4.30
CA PHE A 60 18.29 7.53 5.70
C PHE A 60 19.29 8.66 5.95
N THR A 61 18.81 9.75 6.54
CA THR A 61 19.67 10.83 7.06
C THR A 61 19.44 10.92 8.55
N CYS A 62 20.48 10.70 9.36
CA CYS A 62 20.41 10.78 10.80
C CYS A 62 21.65 11.51 11.33
N GLU A 63 21.46 12.44 12.26
CA GLU A 63 22.55 13.06 13.01
C GLU A 63 22.59 12.43 14.40
N ASN A 64 23.75 11.91 14.81
CA ASN A 64 23.98 11.29 16.13
C ASN A 64 23.14 10.04 16.45
N ALA A 65 22.87 9.18 15.46
CA ALA A 65 22.33 7.85 15.75
C ALA A 65 23.40 6.97 16.41
N GLY A 66 23.06 6.29 17.51
CA GLY A 66 23.98 5.40 18.22
C GLY A 66 24.32 4.10 17.45
N ASP A 67 23.45 3.70 16.52
CA ASP A 67 23.65 2.56 15.64
C ASP A 67 22.77 2.68 14.36
N ASN A 68 23.00 1.77 13.42
CA ASN A 68 22.25 1.71 12.16
C ASN A 68 20.77 1.35 12.37
N TYR A 69 20.42 0.58 13.41
CA TYR A 69 19.04 0.21 13.67
C TYR A 69 18.21 1.45 14.08
N ASN A 70 18.75 2.25 14.99
CA ASN A 70 18.18 3.50 15.44
C ASN A 70 18.09 4.52 14.30
N CYS A 71 19.11 4.61 13.45
CA CYS A 71 19.04 5.45 12.25
C CYS A 71 17.88 5.01 11.33
N ASN A 72 17.82 3.73 10.96
CA ASN A 72 16.79 3.21 10.07
C ASN A 72 15.37 3.34 10.64
N ARG A 73 15.23 3.26 11.98
CA ARG A 73 13.93 3.33 12.66
C ARG A 73 13.37 4.74 12.79
N TRP A 74 14.24 5.75 12.92
CA TRP A 74 13.82 7.13 13.23
C TRP A 74 14.10 8.14 12.11
N ALA A 75 14.87 7.76 11.09
CA ALA A 75 15.07 8.61 9.94
C ALA A 75 13.76 8.86 9.19
N GLU A 76 13.64 10.06 8.62
CA GLU A 76 12.48 10.49 7.86
C GLU A 76 12.33 9.67 6.57
N ASP A 77 11.08 9.34 6.22
CA ASP A 77 10.77 8.69 4.94
C ASP A 77 10.80 9.70 3.78
N LYS A 78 12.01 10.16 3.42
CA LYS A 78 12.23 11.17 2.38
C LYS A 78 13.08 10.68 1.23
N TRP A 79 12.93 11.35 0.10
CA TRP A 79 13.78 11.19 -1.07
C TRP A 79 15.12 11.91 -0.85
N CYS A 80 16.18 11.37 -1.43
CA CYS A 80 17.48 12.04 -1.42
C CYS A 80 17.47 13.32 -2.26
N PRO A 81 18.37 14.27 -1.97
CA PRO A 81 18.57 15.43 -2.85
C PRO A 81 18.97 15.02 -4.28
N GLN A 82 18.58 15.83 -5.26
CA GLN A 82 19.01 15.65 -6.65
C GLN A 82 20.54 15.74 -6.76
N GLY A 83 21.15 14.86 -7.58
CA GLY A 83 22.60 14.87 -7.85
C GLY A 83 23.44 14.04 -6.87
N VAL A 84 22.84 13.49 -5.81
CA VAL A 84 23.51 12.48 -4.96
C VAL A 84 23.54 11.15 -5.73
N GLN A 85 24.72 10.56 -5.85
CA GLN A 85 24.91 9.26 -6.47
C GLN A 85 25.33 8.23 -5.41
N VAL A 86 24.74 7.04 -5.48
CA VAL A 86 25.23 5.89 -4.70
C VAL A 86 26.48 5.38 -5.40
N LEU A 87 27.62 5.31 -4.70
CA LEU A 87 28.79 4.58 -5.19
C LEU A 87 28.44 3.08 -5.11
N LEU A 88 28.37 2.41 -6.25
CA LEU A 88 28.22 0.96 -6.37
C LEU A 88 29.56 0.26 -6.19
#